data_AF-A0A2R6QNQ0-F1
#
_entry.id   AF-A0A2R6QNQ0-F1
#
_cell.length_a   1.000
_cell.length_b   1.000
_cell.length_c   1.000
_cell.angle_alpha   90.00
_cell.angle_beta   90.00
_cell.angle_gamma   90.00
#
_symmetry.space_group_name_H-M   'P 1'
#
loop_
_entity.id
_entity.type
_entity.pdbx_description
1 polymer ?
#
loop_
_entity_poly.entity_id
_entity_poly.type
_entity_poly.pdbx_seq_one_letter_code
_entity_poly.pdbx_strand_id
1 'polypeptide(L)'
;MQCRCNVERVEDWLKPSAVLEAFEARATRMSIACAQNLSKFANSEEGFAELSADLVEAAVAHCQLIIHREIAARHSRKGVKEQLEVLCYVYALYLLHKHQGDFLSTGCITPKQASLANDQLQSLYSKVRPNAVALVDSFNYTDHFLGSILGCYDGNVYPKLYEAAWKDPLNESVVPSGYHEYIKPVLRQQIRTSRL
;
A
#
# COMPACT_ATOMS: atom_id res chain seq x y z
N MET A 1 -17.16 23.96 9.50
CA MET A 1 -17.94 22.72 9.32
C MET A 1 -17.97 21.97 10.65
N GLN A 2 -19.14 21.87 11.28
CA GLN A 2 -19.37 20.89 12.34
C GLN A 2 -19.75 19.58 11.64
N CYS A 3 -18.76 18.80 11.24
CA CYS A 3 -18.99 17.44 10.81
C CYS A 3 -18.70 16.53 12.01
N ARG A 4 -19.63 15.61 12.29
CA ARG A 4 -19.52 14.66 13.40
C ARG A 4 -19.87 13.29 12.86
N CYS A 5 -18.90 12.39 12.87
CA CYS A 5 -19.11 11.02 12.44
C CYS A 5 -20.07 10.33 13.43
N ASN A 6 -21.12 9.69 12.91
CA ASN A 6 -22.14 8.98 13.71
C ASN A 6 -21.80 7.48 13.90
N VAL A 7 -20.52 7.12 13.78
CA VAL A 7 -20.06 5.74 14.03
C VAL A 7 -20.05 5.46 15.52
N GLU A 8 -20.77 4.42 15.94
CA GLU A 8 -20.82 3.95 17.32
C GLU A 8 -20.32 2.51 17.46
N ARG A 9 -20.47 1.72 16.40
CA ARG A 9 -20.10 0.30 16.31
C ARG A 9 -19.17 0.03 15.15
N VAL A 10 -18.52 -1.13 15.18
CA VAL A 10 -17.56 -1.59 14.16
C VAL A 10 -18.23 -1.65 12.78
N GLU A 11 -19.49 -2.12 12.71
CA GLU A 11 -20.23 -2.28 11.46
C GLU A 11 -20.64 -0.95 10.81
N ASP A 12 -20.67 0.16 11.57
CA ASP A 12 -21.07 1.46 11.03
C ASP A 12 -20.07 2.00 10.00
N TRP A 13 -18.82 1.54 10.04
CA TRP A 13 -17.81 1.84 9.03
C TRP A 13 -18.11 1.21 7.66
N LEU A 14 -19.04 0.27 7.59
CA LEU A 14 -19.55 -0.29 6.33
C LEU A 14 -20.69 0.53 5.74
N LYS A 15 -21.06 1.67 6.33
CA LYS A 15 -22.00 2.62 5.72
C LYS A 15 -21.25 3.49 4.72
N PRO A 16 -21.64 3.52 3.42
CA PRO A 16 -20.96 4.34 2.42
C PRO A 16 -20.85 5.81 2.79
N SER A 17 -21.89 6.39 3.41
CA SER A 17 -21.90 7.78 3.86
C SER A 17 -20.85 8.07 4.93
N ALA A 18 -20.64 7.14 5.88
CA ALA A 18 -19.69 7.35 6.98
C ALA A 18 -18.24 7.47 6.47
N VAL A 19 -17.85 6.62 5.52
CA VAL A 19 -16.52 6.67 4.90
C VAL A 19 -16.39 7.89 4.01
N LEU A 20 -17.40 8.18 3.20
CA LEU A 20 -17.38 9.31 2.28
C LEU A 20 -17.24 10.65 3.03
N GLU A 21 -18.07 10.88 4.05
CA GLU A 21 -18.02 12.08 4.89
C GLU A 21 -16.66 12.25 5.57
N ALA A 22 -16.06 11.16 6.05
CA ALA A 22 -14.74 11.16 6.65
C ALA A 22 -13.64 11.62 5.67
N PHE A 23 -13.64 11.09 4.46
CA PHE A 23 -12.66 11.43 3.43
C PHE A 23 -12.87 12.84 2.89
N GLU A 24 -14.12 13.27 2.72
CA GLU A 24 -14.47 14.64 2.35
C GLU A 24 -13.98 15.63 3.40
N ALA A 25 -14.29 15.37 4.68
CA ALA A 25 -13.84 16.21 5.79
C ALA A 25 -12.31 16.33 5.84
N ARG A 26 -11.59 15.21 5.64
CA ARG A 26 -10.11 15.19 5.59
C ARG A 26 -9.60 16.07 4.44
N ALA A 27 -9.99 15.77 3.21
CA ALA A 27 -9.49 16.49 2.04
C ALA A 27 -9.83 17.99 2.12
N THR A 28 -11.07 18.33 2.46
CA THR A 28 -11.50 19.72 2.63
C THR A 28 -10.73 20.44 3.74
N ARG A 29 -10.51 19.79 4.89
CA ARG A 29 -9.75 20.40 5.99
C ARG A 29 -8.32 20.71 5.57
N MET A 30 -7.63 19.77 4.94
CA MET A 30 -6.25 19.94 4.50
C MET A 30 -6.13 21.03 3.43
N SER A 31 -7.01 21.04 2.43
CA SER A 31 -7.02 22.09 1.41
C SER A 31 -7.30 23.48 1.98
N ILE A 32 -8.24 23.60 2.92
CA ILE A 32 -8.53 24.88 3.59
C ILE A 32 -7.33 25.33 4.42
N ALA A 33 -6.67 24.43 5.16
CA ALA A 33 -5.49 24.76 5.94
C ALA A 33 -4.34 25.28 5.06
N CYS A 34 -4.09 24.62 3.92
CA CYS A 34 -3.11 25.07 2.93
C CYS A 34 -3.47 26.46 2.38
N ALA A 35 -4.73 26.68 1.99
CA ALA A 35 -5.18 27.97 1.47
C ALA A 35 -5.05 29.10 2.51
N GLN A 36 -5.40 28.82 3.77
CA GLN A 36 -5.24 29.77 4.87
C GLN A 36 -3.78 30.09 5.15
N ASN A 37 -2.89 29.09 5.15
CA ASN A 37 -1.46 29.33 5.35
C ASN A 37 -0.85 30.10 4.17
N LEU A 38 -1.23 29.77 2.94
CA LEU A 38 -0.77 30.48 1.73
C LEU A 38 -1.16 31.95 1.75
N SER A 39 -2.36 32.29 2.25
CA SER A 39 -2.83 33.68 2.38
C SER A 39 -2.02 34.54 3.38
N LYS A 40 -1.15 33.93 4.20
CA LYS A 40 -0.27 34.65 5.13
C LYS A 40 1.01 35.16 4.46
N PHE A 41 1.34 34.66 3.27
CA PHE A 41 2.51 35.09 2.51
C PHE A 41 2.16 36.30 1.64
N ALA A 42 3.05 37.28 1.58
CA ALA A 42 2.90 38.44 0.71
C ALA A 42 3.07 38.08 -0.77
N ASN A 43 3.99 37.16 -1.07
CA ASN A 43 4.18 36.58 -2.41
C ASN A 43 3.60 35.16 -2.44
N SER A 44 2.63 34.93 -3.32
CA SER A 44 1.98 33.62 -3.46
C SER A 44 2.90 32.54 -4.01
N GLU A 45 3.86 32.86 -4.88
CA GLU A 45 4.79 31.86 -5.42
C GLU A 45 5.77 31.36 -4.36
N GLU A 46 6.29 32.29 -3.55
CA GLU A 46 7.15 31.96 -2.41
C GLU A 46 6.41 31.10 -1.38
N GLY A 47 5.19 31.51 -1.00
CA GLY A 47 4.37 30.72 -0.09
C GLY A 47 4.01 29.33 -0.64
N PHE A 48 3.82 29.19 -1.95
CA PHE A 48 3.58 27.90 -2.59
C PHE A 48 4.82 27.00 -2.53
N ALA A 49 6.02 27.55 -2.74
CA ALA A 49 7.27 26.82 -2.62
C ALA A 49 7.52 26.35 -1.18
N GLU A 50 7.34 27.23 -0.20
CA GLU A 50 7.52 26.93 1.22
C GLU A 50 6.51 25.90 1.74
N LEU A 51 5.25 25.96 1.29
CA LEU A 51 4.19 25.02 1.69
C LEU A 51 4.08 23.79 0.78
N SER A 52 5.06 23.55 -0.09
CA SER A 52 5.00 22.51 -1.13
C SER A 52 4.71 21.10 -0.57
N ALA A 53 5.27 20.76 0.60
CA ALA A 53 5.01 19.49 1.26
C ALA A 53 3.52 19.35 1.67
N ASP A 54 2.98 20.34 2.38
CA ASP A 54 1.57 20.35 2.83
C ASP A 54 0.60 20.31 1.63
N LEU A 55 0.93 21.04 0.56
CA LEU A 55 0.15 21.07 -0.68
C LEU A 55 0.10 19.70 -1.35
N VAL A 56 1.22 18.98 -1.38
CA VAL A 56 1.27 17.62 -1.92
C VAL A 56 0.44 16.67 -1.05
N GLU A 57 0.51 16.77 0.27
CA GLU A 57 -0.30 15.93 1.17
C GLU A 57 -1.81 16.20 0.99
N ALA A 58 -2.21 17.46 0.87
CA ALA A 58 -3.60 17.84 0.59
C ALA A 58 -4.07 17.32 -0.78
N ALA A 59 -3.22 17.40 -1.81
CA ALA A 59 -3.51 16.85 -3.13
C ALA A 59 -3.66 15.32 -3.09
N VAL A 60 -2.79 14.61 -2.37
CA VAL A 60 -2.88 13.15 -2.17
C VAL A 60 -4.18 12.78 -1.46
N ALA A 61 -4.58 13.50 -0.41
CA ALA A 61 -5.84 13.26 0.29
C ALA A 61 -7.05 13.43 -0.64
N HIS A 62 -7.03 14.44 -1.52
CA HIS A 62 -8.07 14.66 -2.52
C HIS A 62 -8.13 13.53 -3.56
N CYS A 63 -6.98 13.10 -4.09
CA CYS A 63 -6.91 11.98 -5.03
C CYS A 63 -7.45 10.68 -4.41
N GLN A 64 -7.11 10.40 -3.15
CA GLN A 64 -7.62 9.22 -2.42
C GLN A 64 -9.15 9.27 -2.24
N LEU A 65 -9.73 10.44 -1.97
CA LEU A 65 -11.18 10.64 -1.93
C LEU A 65 -11.82 10.32 -3.29
N ILE A 66 -11.24 10.83 -4.39
CA ILE A 66 -11.75 10.55 -5.75
C ILE A 66 -11.72 9.05 -6.03
N ILE A 67 -10.59 8.38 -5.77
CA ILE A 67 -10.46 6.94 -5.99
C ILE A 67 -11.52 6.16 -5.21
N HIS A 68 -11.75 6.50 -3.93
CA HIS A 68 -12.78 5.86 -3.12
C HIS A 68 -14.18 6.06 -3.73
N ARG A 69 -14.54 7.29 -4.12
CA ARG A 69 -15.83 7.60 -4.77
C ARG A 69 -16.04 6.80 -6.04
N GLU A 70 -15.04 6.76 -6.91
CA GLU A 70 -15.11 6.04 -8.19
C GLU A 70 -15.25 4.52 -7.99
N ILE A 71 -14.53 3.94 -7.03
CA ILE A 71 -14.67 2.51 -6.72
C ILE A 71 -16.07 2.22 -6.14
N ALA A 72 -16.56 3.06 -5.22
CA ALA A 72 -17.87 2.88 -4.59
C ALA A 72 -19.05 3.03 -5.58
N ALA A 73 -18.89 3.82 -6.65
CA ALA A 73 -19.91 4.01 -7.67
C ALA A 73 -19.99 2.87 -8.71
N ARG A 74 -19.00 1.98 -8.76
CA ARG A 74 -18.96 0.90 -9.75
C ARG A 74 -19.97 -0.20 -9.44
N HIS A 75 -20.73 -0.59 -10.46
CA HIS A 75 -21.71 -1.66 -10.38
C HIS A 75 -21.10 -2.99 -10.81
N SER A 76 -21.54 -4.10 -10.20
CA SER A 76 -21.03 -5.45 -10.49
C SER A 76 -22.10 -6.51 -10.25
N ARG A 77 -21.88 -7.71 -10.81
CA ARG A 77 -22.78 -8.86 -10.68
C ARG A 77 -22.81 -9.38 -9.24
N LYS A 78 -23.91 -10.02 -8.84
CA LYS A 78 -24.08 -10.66 -7.51
C LYS A 78 -22.95 -11.67 -7.25
N GLY A 79 -22.44 -11.73 -6.02
CA GLY A 79 -21.24 -12.50 -5.65
C GLY A 79 -19.92 -11.76 -5.90
N VAL A 80 -19.69 -11.24 -7.10
CA VAL A 80 -18.51 -10.40 -7.40
C VAL A 80 -18.60 -9.06 -6.68
N LYS A 81 -19.80 -8.47 -6.66
CA LYS A 81 -20.08 -7.20 -5.99
C LYS A 81 -19.68 -7.23 -4.52
N GLU A 82 -19.98 -8.32 -3.81
CA GLU A 82 -19.67 -8.46 -2.38
C GLU A 82 -18.15 -8.47 -2.12
N GLN A 83 -17.38 -9.17 -2.96
CA GLN A 83 -15.92 -9.18 -2.85
C GLN A 83 -15.31 -7.80 -3.17
N LEU A 84 -15.83 -7.12 -4.19
CA LEU A 84 -15.39 -5.77 -4.55
C LEU A 84 -15.77 -4.73 -3.48
N GLU A 85 -16.94 -4.85 -2.84
CA GLU A 85 -17.34 -4.02 -1.71
C GLU A 85 -16.38 -4.23 -0.53
N VAL A 86 -16.04 -5.50 -0.19
CA VAL A 86 -15.04 -5.80 0.84
C VAL A 86 -13.70 -5.13 0.52
N LEU A 87 -13.20 -5.25 -0.72
CA LEU A 87 -11.95 -4.60 -1.13
C LEU A 87 -12.03 -3.07 -1.09
N CYS A 88 -13.18 -2.48 -1.43
CA CYS A 88 -13.41 -1.03 -1.34
C CYS A 88 -13.27 -0.54 0.11
N TYR A 89 -13.88 -1.24 1.07
CA TYR A 89 -13.74 -0.90 2.49
C TYR A 89 -12.35 -1.22 3.05
N VAL A 90 -11.68 -2.29 2.59
CA VAL A 90 -10.27 -2.54 2.95
C VAL A 90 -9.41 -1.37 2.51
N TYR A 91 -9.56 -0.89 1.27
CA TYR A 91 -8.83 0.27 0.76
C TYR A 91 -9.09 1.52 1.63
N ALA A 92 -10.37 1.84 1.87
CA ALA A 92 -10.73 3.04 2.60
C ALA A 92 -10.28 3.02 4.06
N LEU A 93 -10.53 1.91 4.78
CA LEU A 93 -10.16 1.79 6.19
C LEU A 93 -8.65 1.64 6.39
N TYR A 94 -7.94 1.02 5.44
CA TYR A 94 -6.47 1.03 5.42
C TYR A 94 -5.93 2.46 5.31
N LEU A 95 -6.47 3.28 4.41
CA LEU A 95 -6.05 4.68 4.29
C LEU A 95 -6.43 5.51 5.52
N LEU A 96 -7.59 5.24 6.13
CA LEU A 96 -7.97 5.86 7.41
C LEU A 96 -6.95 5.53 8.50
N HIS A 97 -6.55 4.27 8.61
CA HIS A 97 -5.52 3.84 9.55
C HIS A 97 -4.15 4.47 9.24
N LYS A 98 -3.71 4.43 7.98
CA LYS A 98 -2.41 4.94 7.55
C LYS A 98 -2.28 6.45 7.77
N HIS A 99 -3.34 7.20 7.55
CA HIS A 99 -3.37 8.67 7.64
C HIS A 99 -4.21 9.16 8.84
N GLN A 100 -4.22 8.38 9.92
CA GLN A 100 -5.12 8.59 11.06
C GLN A 100 -5.02 10.01 11.66
N GLY A 101 -3.82 10.60 11.68
CA GLY A 101 -3.59 11.97 12.15
C GLY A 101 -4.43 13.00 11.40
N ASP A 102 -4.47 12.92 10.07
CA ASP A 102 -5.25 13.82 9.22
C ASP A 102 -6.74 13.72 9.54
N PHE A 103 -7.26 12.49 9.66
CA PHE A 103 -8.66 12.25 9.98
C PHE A 103 -9.03 12.78 11.38
N LEU A 104 -8.17 12.58 12.39
CA LEU A 104 -8.38 13.09 13.73
C LEU A 104 -8.32 14.63 13.78
N SER A 105 -7.42 15.24 13.01
CA SER A 105 -7.25 16.70 12.95
C SER A 105 -8.51 17.43 12.47
N THR A 106 -9.40 16.74 11.75
CA THR A 106 -10.66 17.32 11.27
C THR A 106 -11.63 17.67 12.41
N GLY A 107 -11.53 16.94 13.54
CA GLY A 107 -12.52 16.91 14.61
C GLY A 107 -13.78 16.08 14.29
N CYS A 108 -13.90 15.54 13.07
CA CYS A 108 -15.06 14.74 12.65
C CYS A 108 -15.04 13.32 13.22
N ILE A 109 -13.83 12.73 13.35
CA ILE A 109 -13.62 11.38 13.85
C ILE A 109 -12.92 11.46 15.20
N THR A 110 -13.36 10.64 16.14
CA THR A 110 -12.72 10.48 17.45
C THR A 110 -11.71 9.33 17.45
N PRO A 111 -10.73 9.32 18.37
CA PRO A 111 -9.80 8.19 18.53
C PRO A 111 -10.51 6.84 18.73
N LYS A 112 -11.63 6.84 19.46
CA LYS A 112 -12.46 5.64 19.64
C LYS A 112 -13.02 5.12 18.31
N GLN A 113 -13.58 6.01 17.49
CA GLN A 113 -14.11 5.64 16.16
C GLN A 113 -13.00 5.17 15.23
N ALA A 114 -11.81 5.76 15.32
CA ALA A 114 -10.65 5.32 14.54
C ALA A 114 -10.17 3.93 15.01
N SER A 115 -10.27 3.60 16.30
CA SER A 115 -10.05 2.22 16.79
C SER A 115 -11.07 1.24 16.22
N LEU A 116 -12.36 1.60 16.20
CA LEU A 116 -13.41 0.76 15.59
C LEU A 116 -13.15 0.53 14.09
N ALA A 117 -12.55 1.50 13.39
CA ALA A 117 -12.15 1.34 11.99
C ALA A 117 -11.09 0.25 11.83
N ASN A 118 -10.12 0.18 12.76
CA ASN A 118 -9.08 -0.84 12.76
C ASN A 118 -9.66 -2.23 13.03
N ASP A 119 -10.60 -2.34 13.97
CA ASP A 119 -11.29 -3.61 14.25
C ASP A 119 -12.10 -4.09 13.02
N GLN A 120 -12.79 -3.16 12.34
CA GLN A 120 -13.51 -3.46 11.11
C GLN A 120 -12.56 -3.87 9.98
N LEU A 121 -11.38 -3.24 9.87
CA LEU A 121 -10.34 -3.59 8.89
C LEU A 121 -9.82 -5.02 9.12
N GLN A 122 -9.56 -5.42 10.37
CA GLN A 122 -9.16 -6.80 10.71
C GLN A 122 -10.25 -7.82 10.34
N SER A 123 -11.52 -7.49 10.59
CA SER A 123 -12.66 -8.32 10.18
C SER A 123 -12.71 -8.47 8.65
N LEU A 124 -12.49 -7.39 7.91
CA LEU A 124 -12.46 -7.42 6.44
C LEU A 124 -11.28 -8.25 5.90
N TYR A 125 -10.09 -8.19 6.50
CA TYR A 125 -8.99 -9.05 6.11
C TYR A 125 -9.34 -10.54 6.24
N SER A 126 -10.05 -10.91 7.30
CA SER A 126 -10.53 -12.28 7.50
C SER A 126 -11.52 -12.71 6.41
N LYS A 127 -12.32 -11.78 5.87
CA LYS A 127 -13.24 -12.02 4.72
C LYS A 127 -12.51 -12.12 3.38
N VAL A 128 -11.44 -11.34 3.18
CA VAL A 128 -10.62 -11.40 1.94
C VAL A 128 -9.79 -12.68 1.90
N ARG A 129 -9.23 -13.12 3.04
CA ARG A 129 -8.29 -14.24 3.14
C ARG A 129 -8.68 -15.52 2.39
N PRO A 130 -9.93 -16.05 2.46
CA PRO A 130 -10.31 -17.24 1.70
C PRO A 130 -10.39 -17.01 0.18
N ASN A 131 -10.58 -15.77 -0.26
CA ASN A 131 -10.73 -15.41 -1.67
C ASN A 131 -9.45 -14.82 -2.29
N ALA A 132 -8.36 -14.66 -1.50
CA ALA A 132 -7.17 -13.93 -1.92
C ALA A 132 -6.53 -14.47 -3.21
N VAL A 133 -6.42 -15.80 -3.35
CA VAL A 133 -5.89 -16.45 -4.57
C VAL A 133 -6.83 -16.22 -5.76
N ALA A 134 -8.13 -16.47 -5.60
CA ALA A 134 -9.12 -16.25 -6.67
C ALA A 134 -9.20 -14.79 -7.15
N LEU A 135 -8.98 -13.82 -6.25
CA LEU A 135 -8.94 -12.41 -6.59
C LEU A 135 -7.74 -12.07 -7.49
N VAL A 136 -6.55 -12.62 -7.22
CA VAL A 136 -5.37 -12.39 -8.08
C VAL A 136 -5.43 -13.23 -9.36
N ASP A 137 -6.02 -14.43 -9.32
CA ASP A 137 -6.27 -15.25 -10.51
C ASP A 137 -7.21 -14.55 -11.50
N SER A 138 -8.10 -13.67 -11.01
CA SER A 138 -9.01 -12.90 -11.87
C SER A 138 -8.29 -11.93 -12.83
N PHE A 139 -7.02 -11.62 -12.59
CA PHE A 139 -6.19 -10.85 -13.53
C PHE A 139 -5.82 -11.66 -14.78
N ASN A 140 -5.95 -12.99 -14.72
CA ASN A 140 -5.74 -13.91 -15.83
C ASN A 140 -4.34 -13.77 -16.47
N TYR A 141 -3.33 -13.57 -15.63
CA TYR A 141 -1.93 -13.52 -16.05
C TYR A 141 -1.37 -14.93 -16.27
N THR A 142 -0.61 -15.12 -17.35
CA THR A 142 0.12 -16.36 -17.59
C THR A 142 1.44 -16.36 -16.83
N ASP A 143 1.97 -17.53 -16.46
CA ASP A 143 3.28 -17.68 -15.82
C ASP A 143 4.39 -16.99 -16.64
N HIS A 144 4.31 -17.04 -17.98
CA HIS A 144 5.23 -16.37 -18.87
C HIS A 144 5.16 -14.84 -18.73
N PHE A 145 3.95 -14.27 -18.67
CA PHE A 145 3.78 -12.83 -18.49
C PHE A 145 4.22 -12.39 -17.09
N LEU A 146 3.90 -13.18 -16.06
CA LEU A 146 4.23 -12.87 -14.68
C LEU A 146 5.74 -12.96 -14.42
N GLY A 147 6.44 -13.88 -15.08
CA GLY A 147 7.89 -14.02 -14.98
C GLY A 147 8.40 -14.31 -13.57
N SER A 148 7.55 -14.85 -12.70
CA SER A 148 7.82 -15.06 -11.28
C SER A 148 7.70 -16.52 -10.90
N ILE A 149 8.77 -17.11 -10.40
CA ILE A 149 8.76 -18.48 -9.88
C ILE A 149 7.91 -18.57 -8.60
N LEU A 150 7.94 -17.55 -7.75
CA LEU A 150 7.15 -17.52 -6.51
C LEU A 150 5.65 -17.35 -6.78
N GLY A 151 5.31 -16.73 -7.91
CA GLY A 151 3.93 -16.47 -8.33
C GLY A 151 3.38 -17.49 -9.32
N CYS A 152 4.02 -18.66 -9.49
CA CYS A 152 3.58 -19.64 -10.47
C CYS A 152 2.17 -20.16 -10.15
N TYR A 153 1.33 -20.27 -11.18
CA TYR A 153 -0.09 -20.59 -11.05
C TYR A 153 -0.37 -21.91 -10.30
N ASP A 154 0.46 -22.93 -10.54
CA ASP A 154 0.33 -24.26 -9.90
C ASP A 154 0.82 -24.30 -8.43
N GLY A 155 1.38 -23.20 -7.91
CA GLY A 155 1.96 -23.14 -6.58
C GLY A 155 3.20 -24.02 -6.36
N ASN A 156 3.79 -24.59 -7.42
CA ASN A 156 4.94 -25.50 -7.34
C ASN A 156 6.27 -24.73 -7.23
N VAL A 157 6.39 -23.89 -6.19
CA VAL A 157 7.45 -22.89 -6.05
C VAL A 157 8.82 -23.52 -5.83
N TYR A 158 8.96 -24.42 -4.84
CA TYR A 158 10.29 -24.88 -4.40
C TYR A 158 11.04 -25.69 -5.46
N PRO A 159 10.42 -26.65 -6.17
CA PRO A 159 11.10 -27.35 -7.26
C PRO A 159 11.51 -26.40 -8.39
N LYS A 160 10.64 -25.46 -8.79
CA LYS A 160 10.96 -24.47 -9.83
C LYS A 160 12.09 -23.53 -9.41
N LEU A 161 12.17 -23.14 -8.13
CA LEU A 161 13.30 -22.36 -7.60
C LEU A 161 14.61 -23.12 -7.70
N TYR A 162 14.59 -24.40 -7.32
CA TYR A 162 15.77 -25.26 -7.41
C TYR A 162 16.23 -25.45 -8.85
N GLU A 163 15.32 -25.72 -9.77
CA GLU A 163 15.62 -25.83 -11.21
C GLU A 163 16.17 -24.52 -11.79
N ALA A 164 15.65 -23.38 -11.35
CA ALA A 164 16.14 -22.08 -11.81
C ALA A 164 17.54 -21.75 -11.29
N ALA A 165 17.86 -22.13 -10.05
CA ALA A 165 19.20 -21.96 -9.51
C ALA A 165 20.25 -22.70 -10.35
N TRP A 166 19.95 -23.92 -10.81
CA TRP A 166 20.85 -24.68 -11.69
C TRP A 166 21.11 -24.07 -13.07
N LYS A 167 20.26 -23.14 -13.51
CA LYS A 167 20.42 -22.44 -14.79
C LYS A 167 21.33 -21.22 -14.69
N ASP A 168 21.74 -20.83 -13.48
CA ASP A 168 22.68 -19.73 -13.30
C ASP A 168 24.06 -20.11 -13.86
N PRO A 169 24.68 -19.28 -14.72
CA PRO A 169 26.00 -19.57 -15.30
C PRO A 169 27.09 -19.84 -14.25
N LEU A 170 26.96 -19.30 -13.03
CA LEU A 170 27.91 -19.54 -11.95
C LEU A 170 27.92 -21.00 -11.49
N ASN A 171 26.82 -21.73 -11.71
CA ASN A 171 26.67 -23.13 -11.34
C ASN A 171 27.13 -24.10 -12.45
N GLU A 172 27.64 -23.60 -13.59
CA GLU A 172 28.23 -24.43 -14.65
C GLU A 172 29.50 -25.17 -14.17
N SER A 173 30.20 -24.61 -13.19
CA SER A 173 31.43 -25.19 -12.65
C SER A 173 31.38 -25.24 -11.12
N VAL A 174 31.78 -26.39 -10.56
CA VAL A 174 31.84 -26.57 -9.09
C VAL A 174 32.95 -25.72 -8.46
N VAL A 175 34.03 -25.48 -9.19
CA VAL A 175 35.14 -24.61 -8.77
C VAL A 175 35.00 -23.28 -9.50
N PRO A 176 34.74 -22.17 -8.81
CA PRO A 176 34.49 -20.89 -9.46
C PRO A 176 35.74 -20.35 -10.15
N SER A 177 35.55 -19.58 -11.22
CA SER A 177 36.64 -18.84 -11.85
C SER A 177 37.28 -17.88 -10.84
N GLY A 178 38.60 -17.74 -10.87
CA GLY A 178 39.34 -16.97 -9.86
C GLY A 178 39.70 -17.75 -8.58
N TYR A 179 39.25 -19.00 -8.43
CA TYR A 179 39.65 -19.81 -7.28
C TYR A 179 41.17 -19.98 -7.18
N HIS A 180 41.85 -20.26 -8.31
CA HIS A 180 43.30 -20.52 -8.29
C HIS A 180 44.13 -19.27 -8.07
N GLU A 181 43.66 -18.13 -8.56
CA GLU A 181 44.34 -16.84 -8.55
C GLU A 181 44.14 -16.10 -7.23
N TYR A 182 42.92 -16.15 -6.68
CA TYR A 182 42.52 -15.26 -5.58
C TYR A 182 42.14 -16.00 -4.30
N ILE A 183 41.53 -17.19 -4.39
CA ILE A 183 41.04 -17.90 -3.19
C ILE A 183 42.10 -18.87 -2.65
N LYS A 184 42.67 -19.71 -3.52
CA LYS A 184 43.65 -20.75 -3.17
C LYS A 184 44.92 -20.16 -2.53
N PRO A 185 45.49 -19.03 -3.00
CA PRO A 185 46.67 -18.44 -2.36
C PRO A 185 46.37 -17.89 -0.96
N VAL A 186 45.16 -17.33 -0.74
CA VAL A 186 44.71 -16.87 0.57
C VAL A 186 44.60 -18.05 1.54
N LEU A 187 43.88 -19.10 1.14
CA LEU A 187 43.70 -20.30 1.97
C LEU A 187 45.02 -20.99 2.32
N ARG A 188 46.01 -20.93 1.42
CA ARG A 188 47.35 -21.51 1.62
C ARG A 188 48.35 -20.56 2.29
N GLN A 189 47.93 -19.35 2.69
CA GLN A 189 48.82 -18.31 3.24
C GLN A 189 50.01 -17.99 2.32
N GLN A 190 49.80 -18.09 1.01
CA GLN A 190 50.81 -17.80 -0.03
C GLN A 190 50.73 -16.34 -0.52
N ILE A 191 49.95 -15.51 0.17
CA ILE A 191 49.92 -14.08 -0.12
C ILE A 191 51.22 -13.46 0.39
N ARG A 192 52.01 -12.89 -0.53
CA ARG A 192 53.10 -11.99 -0.12
C ARG A 192 52.47 -10.74 0.46
N THR A 193 52.46 -10.59 1.78
CA THR A 193 52.27 -9.27 2.40
C THR A 193 53.39 -8.38 1.87
N SER A 194 53.05 -7.33 1.12
CA SER A 194 54.02 -6.28 0.79
C SER A 194 54.65 -5.81 2.10
N ARG A 195 55.97 -6.02 2.24
CA ARG A 195 56.73 -5.40 3.32
C ARG A 195 56.73 -3.89 3.02
N LEU A 196 56.05 -3.13 3.87
CA LEU A 196 56.29 -1.69 4.02
C LEU A 196 57.73 -1.46 4.48
#